data_AF-A0A2B7GER3-F1
#
_entry.id   AF-A0A2B7GER3-F1
#
_cell.length_a   1.000
_cell.length_b   1.000
_cell.length_c   1.000
_cell.angle_alpha   90.00
_cell.angle_beta   90.00
_cell.angle_gamma   90.00
#
_symmetry.space_group_name_H-M   'P 1'
#
loop_
_entity.id
_entity.type
_entity.pdbx_description
1 polymer ?
#
loop_
_entity_poly.entity_id
_entity_poly.type
_entity_poly.pdbx_seq_one_letter_code
_entity_poly.pdbx_strand_id
1 'polypeptide(L)'
;MNRPRSRRALLASVVTTAAVATGGFEHVSNATNRPPLESGTVPADWYDCQSVTRPEPDTPTDDGALTPRPYPSLPWGSVSEEASDSSDRSPPLLVDSAAEYVTEFERAYRRNAFIAQFGNMTRTFDLRRSAHRTAAIGSSTNADAVMVALRYDLTLGTQLSAADPRDEWDIRVTYYIDQNIVLRARYDGVAENLSLEPDPRRQGGLVACLN
;
A
#
# COMPACT_ATOMS: atom_id res chain seq x y z
N MET A 1 -10.11 -68.53 -33.41
CA MET A 1 -10.43 -68.03 -32.05
C MET A 1 -9.22 -68.35 -31.18
N ASN A 2 -8.43 -67.46 -30.58
CA ASN A 2 -8.70 -66.16 -29.93
C ASN A 2 -7.45 -65.25 -29.97
N ARG A 3 -7.66 -63.94 -30.11
CA ARG A 3 -6.66 -62.87 -29.84
C ARG A 3 -6.62 -62.57 -28.34
N PRO A 4 -5.45 -62.30 -27.72
CA PRO A 4 -5.41 -61.75 -26.38
C PRO A 4 -5.78 -60.26 -26.39
N ARG A 5 -6.66 -59.88 -25.44
CA ARG A 5 -7.15 -58.52 -25.20
C ARG A 5 -6.00 -57.63 -24.70
N SER A 6 -5.68 -56.60 -25.47
CA SER A 6 -4.85 -55.47 -25.03
C SER A 6 -5.58 -54.71 -23.91
N ARG A 7 -4.95 -54.63 -22.73
CA ARG A 7 -5.43 -53.85 -21.59
C ARG A 7 -4.98 -52.40 -21.79
N ARG A 8 -5.94 -51.48 -21.99
CA ARG A 8 -5.70 -50.04 -21.96
C ARG A 8 -5.27 -49.64 -20.55
N ALA A 9 -4.03 -49.17 -20.40
CA ALA A 9 -3.59 -48.46 -19.21
C ALA A 9 -4.08 -47.00 -19.31
N LEU A 10 -4.99 -46.59 -18.42
CA LEU A 10 -5.36 -45.20 -18.23
C LEU A 10 -4.36 -44.59 -17.24
N LEU A 11 -3.49 -43.72 -17.74
CA LEU A 11 -2.64 -42.87 -16.89
C LEU A 11 -3.53 -41.74 -16.35
N ALA A 12 -3.89 -41.84 -15.07
CA ALA A 12 -4.53 -40.75 -14.34
C ALA A 12 -3.44 -39.74 -13.93
N SER A 13 -3.31 -38.67 -14.70
CA SER A 13 -2.49 -37.51 -14.35
C SER A 13 -3.23 -36.72 -13.27
N VAL A 14 -2.78 -36.84 -12.02
CA VAL A 14 -3.23 -35.99 -10.92
C VAL A 14 -2.50 -34.66 -11.06
N VAL A 15 -3.16 -33.67 -11.65
CA VAL A 15 -2.70 -32.28 -11.64
C VAL A 15 -2.96 -31.74 -10.23
N THR A 16 -1.92 -31.63 -9.42
CA THR A 16 -1.97 -30.93 -8.14
C THR A 16 -1.95 -29.43 -8.45
N THR A 17 -3.13 -28.83 -8.59
CA THR A 17 -3.27 -27.37 -8.57
C THR A 17 -2.97 -26.88 -7.16
N ALA A 18 -1.74 -26.42 -6.93
CA ALA A 18 -1.43 -25.60 -5.77
C ALA A 18 -2.24 -24.30 -5.91
N ALA A 19 -3.28 -24.17 -5.08
CA ALA A 19 -3.97 -22.90 -4.93
C ALA A 19 -3.00 -21.91 -4.31
N VAL A 20 -2.47 -21.00 -5.12
CA VAL A 20 -1.77 -19.82 -4.64
C VAL A 20 -2.83 -18.97 -3.95
N ALA A 21 -2.90 -19.06 -2.61
CA ALA A 21 -3.61 -18.09 -1.81
C ALA A 21 -2.82 -16.77 -1.89
N THR A 22 -3.14 -15.97 -2.91
CA THR A 22 -2.93 -14.53 -2.84
C THR A 22 -3.74 -14.08 -1.64
N GLY A 23 -3.06 -13.56 -0.61
CA GLY A 23 -3.70 -13.00 0.59
C GLY A 23 -4.47 -11.75 0.19
N GLY A 24 -5.69 -11.96 -0.31
CA GLY A 24 -6.58 -10.91 -0.78
C GLY A 24 -7.37 -10.35 0.39
N PHE A 25 -7.00 -9.16 0.84
CA PHE A 25 -7.84 -8.31 1.69
C PHE A 25 -7.98 -6.90 1.10
N GLU A 26 -7.88 -6.78 -0.22
CA GLU A 26 -7.94 -5.47 -0.87
C GLU A 26 -9.31 -5.31 -1.52
N HIS A 27 -10.06 -4.31 -1.03
CA HIS A 27 -11.32 -3.89 -1.64
C HIS A 27 -10.99 -3.27 -3.00
N VAL A 28 -11.20 -4.03 -4.07
CA VAL A 28 -11.18 -3.50 -5.44
C VAL A 28 -12.34 -2.53 -5.54
N SER A 29 -12.03 -1.23 -5.42
CA SER A 29 -13.02 -0.19 -5.61
C SER A 29 -13.47 -0.22 -7.07
N ASN A 30 -14.74 -0.54 -7.30
CA ASN A 30 -15.32 -0.57 -8.64
C ASN A 30 -15.23 0.84 -9.24
N ALA A 31 -14.36 1.02 -10.22
CA ALA A 31 -14.17 2.28 -10.91
C ALA A 31 -15.49 2.68 -11.61
N THR A 32 -16.23 3.62 -11.02
CA THR A 32 -17.44 4.15 -11.65
C THR A 32 -17.46 5.67 -11.53
N ASN A 33 -17.34 6.35 -12.67
CA ASN A 33 -17.69 7.76 -12.94
C ASN A 33 -17.21 8.82 -11.93
N ARG A 34 -15.89 8.96 -11.72
CA ARG A 34 -15.36 10.22 -11.15
C ARG A 34 -15.13 11.25 -12.28
N PRO A 35 -15.65 12.49 -12.14
CA PRO A 35 -15.39 13.57 -13.10
C PRO A 35 -13.89 13.77 -13.36
N PRO A 36 -13.50 14.30 -14.52
CA PRO A 36 -12.12 14.72 -14.74
C PRO A 36 -11.71 15.77 -13.69
N LEU A 37 -10.51 15.62 -13.13
CA LEU A 37 -9.95 16.55 -12.16
C LEU A 37 -9.38 17.76 -12.89
N GLU A 38 -10.05 18.92 -12.84
CA GLU A 38 -9.60 20.14 -13.52
C GLU A 38 -8.29 20.69 -12.93
N SER A 39 -8.12 20.60 -11.61
CA SER A 39 -6.90 21.01 -10.88
C SER A 39 -5.85 19.90 -10.75
N GLY A 40 -6.22 18.66 -11.06
CA GLY A 40 -5.43 17.47 -10.73
C GLY A 40 -5.44 17.09 -9.23
N THR A 41 -5.99 17.93 -8.34
CA THR A 41 -6.16 17.61 -6.91
C THR A 41 -7.53 17.01 -6.65
N VAL A 42 -7.66 16.24 -5.56
CA VAL A 42 -8.92 15.61 -5.16
C VAL A 42 -9.75 16.61 -4.34
N PRO A 43 -10.99 16.92 -4.75
CA PRO A 43 -11.88 17.79 -3.99
C PRO A 43 -12.19 17.26 -2.58
N ALA A 44 -12.39 18.15 -1.61
CA ALA A 44 -12.58 17.77 -0.21
C ALA A 44 -13.87 16.98 0.06
N ASP A 45 -14.89 17.16 -0.77
CA ASP A 45 -16.17 16.49 -0.69
C ASP A 45 -16.17 15.06 -1.28
N TRP A 46 -15.05 14.62 -1.90
CA TRP A 46 -14.94 13.29 -2.51
C TRP A 46 -14.57 12.18 -1.53
N TYR A 47 -14.28 12.53 -0.28
CA TYR A 47 -13.85 11.58 0.74
C TYR A 47 -14.55 11.86 2.07
N ASP A 48 -14.79 10.78 2.82
CA ASP A 48 -15.31 10.84 4.17
C ASP A 48 -14.26 10.26 5.11
N CYS A 49 -13.75 11.06 6.06
CA CYS A 49 -12.76 10.59 7.02
C CYS A 49 -13.25 9.49 7.96
N GLN A 50 -14.57 9.23 8.02
CA GLN A 50 -15.11 8.05 8.71
C GLN A 50 -14.90 6.75 7.90
N SER A 51 -14.52 6.85 6.63
CA SER A 51 -14.32 5.71 5.72
C SER A 51 -12.84 5.33 5.53
N VAL A 52 -11.93 5.87 6.34
CA VAL A 52 -10.49 5.54 6.29
C VAL A 52 -10.28 4.04 6.54
N THR A 53 -9.59 3.36 5.61
CA THR A 53 -9.36 1.91 5.66
C THR A 53 -8.00 1.52 6.26
N ARG A 54 -7.43 2.38 7.11
CA ARG A 54 -6.10 2.20 7.70
C ARG A 54 -6.09 1.13 8.81
N PRO A 55 -5.22 0.11 8.74
CA PRO A 55 -5.12 -0.90 9.80
C PRO A 55 -4.59 -0.34 11.13
N GLU A 56 -5.38 -0.49 12.19
CA GLU A 56 -5.03 -0.07 13.56
C GLU A 56 -5.29 -1.24 14.53
N PRO A 57 -4.44 -2.29 14.51
CA PRO A 57 -4.59 -3.44 15.40
C PRO A 57 -4.23 -3.10 16.84
N ASP A 58 -4.87 -3.80 17.77
CA ASP A 58 -4.45 -3.82 19.16
C ASP A 58 -3.05 -4.44 19.31
N THR A 59 -2.36 -4.04 20.38
CA THR A 59 -1.06 -4.64 20.73
C THR A 59 -1.25 -6.11 21.11
N PRO A 60 -0.58 -7.06 20.42
CA PRO A 60 -0.60 -8.47 20.80
C PRO A 60 -0.11 -8.70 22.23
N THR A 61 -0.65 -9.73 22.89
CA THR A 61 -0.31 -10.08 24.28
C THR A 61 0.90 -11.00 24.40
N ASP A 62 1.26 -11.69 23.32
CA ASP A 62 2.42 -12.59 23.29
C ASP A 62 3.72 -11.79 23.14
N ASP A 63 4.68 -12.00 24.06
CA ASP A 63 5.95 -11.26 24.09
C ASP A 63 6.81 -11.47 22.83
N GLY A 64 6.60 -12.57 22.11
CA GLY A 64 7.28 -12.87 20.85
C GLY A 64 6.60 -12.26 19.62
N ALA A 65 5.43 -11.64 19.78
CA ALA A 65 4.67 -11.09 18.67
C ALA A 65 5.16 -9.71 18.23
N LEU A 66 4.91 -9.37 16.96
CA LEU A 66 5.23 -8.03 16.46
C LEU A 66 4.29 -7.00 17.08
N THR A 67 4.85 -5.89 17.56
CA THR A 67 4.07 -4.74 17.99
C THR A 67 3.59 -3.90 16.80
N PRO A 68 2.40 -3.29 16.89
CA PRO A 68 1.94 -2.31 15.91
C PRO A 68 2.93 -1.17 15.77
N ARG A 69 3.09 -0.64 14.56
CA ARG A 69 3.96 0.49 14.28
C ARG A 69 3.13 1.76 14.15
N PRO A 70 3.51 2.87 14.81
CA PRO A 70 2.84 4.15 14.60
C PRO A 70 3.04 4.63 13.16
N TYR A 71 2.00 5.25 12.59
CA TYR A 71 2.10 5.91 11.30
C TYR A 71 2.94 7.18 11.42
N PRO A 72 3.77 7.51 10.40
CA PRO A 72 4.54 8.75 10.42
C PRO A 72 3.60 9.96 10.39
N SER A 73 3.98 11.02 11.10
CA SER A 73 3.39 12.34 10.89
C SER A 73 3.87 12.91 9.56
N LEU A 74 3.08 13.79 8.95
CA LEU A 74 3.52 14.46 7.74
C LEU A 74 4.79 15.29 7.99
N PRO A 75 5.72 15.32 7.03
CA PRO A 75 6.97 16.09 7.16
C PRO A 75 6.74 17.61 7.23
N TRP A 76 5.51 18.09 7.02
CA TRP A 76 5.15 19.52 7.06
C TRP A 76 4.36 19.92 8.32
N GLY A 77 4.17 18.97 9.26
CA GLY A 77 3.43 19.15 10.50
C GLY A 77 4.29 19.71 11.64
N SER A 78 4.55 21.01 11.61
CA SER A 78 4.67 21.94 12.77
C SER A 78 5.27 23.25 12.29
N VAL A 79 4.49 24.02 11.52
CA VAL A 79 4.73 25.48 11.52
C VAL A 79 4.23 25.94 12.87
N SER A 80 5.11 26.00 13.86
CA SER A 80 4.83 26.63 15.15
C SER A 80 4.27 28.03 14.87
N GLU A 81 3.18 28.38 15.54
CA GLU A 81 2.39 29.61 15.41
C GLU A 81 3.18 30.92 15.70
N GLU A 82 4.51 30.89 15.74
CA GLU A 82 5.38 32.05 15.98
C GLU A 82 6.04 32.61 14.70
N ALA A 83 5.78 32.03 13.53
CA ALA A 83 6.15 32.65 12.25
C ALA A 83 5.09 33.67 11.83
N SER A 84 5.21 34.84 12.44
CA SER A 84 4.47 36.07 12.13
C SER A 84 4.41 36.38 10.62
N ASP A 85 3.21 36.76 10.18
CA ASP A 85 2.97 37.76 9.12
C ASP A 85 3.42 37.40 7.69
N SER A 86 2.88 36.30 7.14
CA SER A 86 2.66 36.21 5.69
C SER A 86 1.48 35.30 5.36
N SER A 87 0.30 35.88 5.14
CA SER A 87 -0.81 35.21 4.47
C SER A 87 -0.36 34.75 3.07
N ASP A 88 -0.80 33.57 2.62
CA ASP A 88 -0.57 32.93 1.31
C ASP A 88 0.69 32.07 1.10
N ARG A 89 1.15 31.32 2.11
CA ARG A 89 2.13 30.25 1.82
C ARG A 89 1.82 28.94 2.54
N SER A 90 0.99 28.11 1.91
CA SER A 90 0.96 26.67 2.20
C SER A 90 2.41 26.14 2.11
N PRO A 91 2.91 25.42 3.13
CA PRO A 91 4.26 24.88 3.10
C PRO A 91 4.39 23.97 1.87
N PRO A 92 5.38 24.20 0.97
CA PRO A 92 5.50 23.40 -0.23
C PRO A 92 5.71 21.94 0.15
N LEU A 93 4.92 21.05 -0.44
CA LEU A 93 5.18 19.61 -0.37
C LEU A 93 6.56 19.37 -0.99
N LEU A 94 7.60 19.24 -0.16
CA LEU A 94 8.94 18.89 -0.64
C LEU A 94 8.82 17.49 -1.24
N VAL A 95 8.71 17.42 -2.57
CA VAL A 95 8.53 16.20 -3.37
C VAL A 95 9.54 15.11 -2.98
N ASP A 96 10.75 15.53 -2.59
CA ASP A 96 11.82 14.65 -2.13
C ASP A 96 11.49 13.95 -0.80
N SER A 97 10.86 14.65 0.14
CA SER A 97 10.43 14.09 1.45
C SER A 97 9.20 13.18 1.34
N ALA A 98 8.39 13.35 0.29
CA ALA A 98 7.17 12.57 0.10
C ALA A 98 7.47 11.08 -0.09
N ALA A 99 8.56 10.73 -0.80
CA ALA A 99 8.94 9.33 -1.00
C ALA A 99 9.33 8.64 0.31
N GLU A 100 10.01 9.34 1.21
CA GLU A 100 10.41 8.83 2.52
C GLU A 100 9.20 8.65 3.43
N TYR A 101 8.34 9.68 3.50
CA TYR A 101 7.07 9.60 4.21
C TYR A 101 6.23 8.40 3.75
N VAL A 102 6.01 8.23 2.44
CA VAL A 102 5.23 7.10 1.90
C VAL A 102 5.89 5.76 2.20
N THR A 103 7.23 5.70 2.23
CA THR A 103 7.94 4.46 2.55
C THR A 103 7.70 4.06 4.00
N GLU A 104 7.81 5.00 4.95
CA GLU A 104 7.52 4.71 6.35
C GLU A 104 6.02 4.46 6.59
N PHE A 105 5.15 5.15 5.85
CA PHE A 105 3.71 4.93 5.90
C PHE A 105 3.35 3.53 5.40
N GLU A 106 3.84 3.08 4.25
CA GLU A 106 3.61 1.74 3.71
C GLU A 106 4.17 0.67 4.66
N ARG A 107 5.31 0.93 5.28
CA ARG A 107 5.90 0.01 6.28
C ARG A 107 5.00 -0.14 7.51
N ALA A 108 4.46 0.95 8.03
CA ALA A 108 3.46 0.89 9.11
C ALA A 108 2.18 0.19 8.64
N TYR A 109 1.66 0.57 7.46
CA TYR A 109 0.45 0.01 6.87
C TYR A 109 0.51 -1.52 6.72
N ARG A 110 1.57 -2.05 6.10
CA ARG A 110 1.74 -3.49 5.87
C ARG A 110 1.98 -4.26 7.16
N ARG A 111 2.75 -3.70 8.11
CA ARG A 111 2.99 -4.34 9.41
C ARG A 111 1.71 -4.42 10.21
N ASN A 112 0.97 -3.32 10.29
CA ASN A 112 -0.27 -3.26 11.04
C ASN A 112 -1.35 -4.14 10.40
N ALA A 113 -1.43 -4.21 9.07
CA ALA A 113 -2.29 -5.17 8.38
C ALA A 113 -1.94 -6.63 8.74
N PHE A 114 -0.64 -6.96 8.76
CA PHE A 114 -0.16 -8.29 9.11
C PHE A 114 -0.50 -8.67 10.56
N ILE A 115 -0.35 -7.72 11.49
CA ILE A 115 -0.74 -7.91 12.90
C ILE A 115 -2.26 -8.02 13.04
N ALA A 116 -3.04 -7.17 12.36
CA ALA A 116 -4.50 -7.27 12.39
C ALA A 116 -4.99 -8.65 11.93
N GLN A 117 -4.30 -9.26 10.98
CA GLN A 117 -4.65 -10.58 10.45
C GLN A 117 -4.21 -11.73 11.36
N PHE A 118 -2.97 -11.71 11.87
CA PHE A 118 -2.36 -12.87 12.52
C PHE A 118 -2.11 -12.70 14.03
N GLY A 119 -2.27 -11.48 14.56
CA GLY A 119 -2.15 -11.13 15.97
C GLY A 119 -0.90 -11.69 16.63
N ASN A 120 -1.11 -12.47 17.69
CA ASN A 120 -0.08 -13.11 18.50
C ASN A 120 0.84 -14.07 17.72
N MET A 121 0.48 -14.49 16.49
CA MET A 121 1.31 -15.38 15.69
C MET A 121 2.40 -14.65 14.91
N THR A 122 2.35 -13.32 14.79
CA THR A 122 3.34 -12.56 13.99
C THR A 122 4.74 -12.68 14.59
N ARG A 123 5.78 -12.83 13.77
CA ARG A 123 7.18 -12.98 14.24
C ARG A 123 8.17 -12.12 13.48
N THR A 124 8.12 -12.18 12.16
CA THR A 124 9.08 -11.48 11.30
C THR A 124 8.32 -10.57 10.35
N PHE A 125 8.86 -9.37 10.17
CA PHE A 125 8.39 -8.40 9.19
C PHE A 125 9.58 -7.59 8.69
N ASP A 126 9.84 -7.62 7.39
CA ASP A 126 10.76 -6.70 6.75
C ASP A 126 10.15 -6.15 5.46
N LEU A 127 10.33 -4.85 5.24
CA LEU A 127 9.94 -4.17 4.01
C LEU A 127 11.13 -3.41 3.48
N ARG A 128 11.60 -3.84 2.30
CA ARG A 128 12.75 -3.29 1.62
C ARG A 128 12.33 -2.60 0.32
N ARG A 129 12.33 -1.26 0.33
CA ARG A 129 12.11 -0.46 -0.87
C ARG A 129 13.25 -0.68 -1.86
N SER A 130 12.92 -1.07 -3.09
CA SER A 130 13.87 -1.27 -4.18
C SER A 130 13.87 -0.13 -5.19
N ALA A 131 12.76 0.58 -5.36
CA ALA A 131 12.69 1.79 -6.19
C ALA A 131 11.54 2.71 -5.74
N HIS A 132 11.60 3.96 -6.18
CA HIS A 132 10.48 4.90 -6.08
C HIS A 132 10.47 5.87 -7.25
N ARG A 133 9.34 6.52 -7.48
CA ARG A 133 9.16 7.62 -8.43
C ARG A 133 8.18 8.62 -7.86
N THR A 134 8.45 9.91 -8.03
CA THR A 134 7.57 10.99 -7.57
C THR A 134 7.13 11.87 -8.72
N ALA A 135 5.98 12.52 -8.58
CA ALA A 135 5.55 13.62 -9.42
C ALA A 135 4.73 14.62 -8.61
N ALA A 136 5.04 15.91 -8.76
CA ALA A 136 4.21 16.98 -8.25
C ALA A 136 2.95 17.14 -9.09
N ILE A 137 1.85 17.50 -8.43
CA ILE A 137 0.62 18.03 -9.03
C ILE A 137 0.56 19.52 -8.67
N GLY A 138 0.26 20.36 -9.66
CA GLY A 138 0.39 21.82 -9.54
C GLY A 138 1.77 22.30 -10.00
N SER A 139 2.33 23.30 -9.32
CA SER A 139 3.67 23.80 -9.63
C SER A 139 4.75 22.90 -9.01
N SER A 140 5.90 22.73 -9.67
CA SER A 140 7.04 22.01 -9.09
C SER A 140 7.63 22.71 -7.86
N THR A 141 7.42 24.02 -7.71
CA THR A 141 7.89 24.82 -6.57
C THR A 141 6.88 24.93 -5.45
N ASN A 142 5.59 24.80 -5.76
CA ASN A 142 4.45 24.86 -4.84
C ASN A 142 3.48 23.77 -5.27
N ALA A 143 3.81 22.51 -4.96
CA ALA A 143 2.96 21.39 -5.33
C ALA A 143 1.74 21.36 -4.40
N ASP A 144 0.55 21.28 -4.98
CA ASP A 144 -0.71 21.16 -4.22
C ASP A 144 -0.91 19.71 -3.74
N ALA A 145 -0.34 18.76 -4.48
CA ALA A 145 -0.31 17.36 -4.13
C ALA A 145 0.94 16.67 -4.70
N VAL A 146 1.29 15.50 -4.18
CA VAL A 146 2.38 14.67 -4.69
C VAL A 146 1.88 13.25 -4.94
N MET A 147 2.23 12.73 -6.11
CA MET A 147 2.08 11.33 -6.46
C MET A 147 3.39 10.60 -6.18
N VAL A 148 3.32 9.44 -5.54
CA VAL A 148 4.48 8.61 -5.23
C VAL A 148 4.20 7.17 -5.64
N ALA A 149 5.00 6.60 -6.53
CA ALA A 149 5.03 5.17 -6.77
C ALA A 149 6.20 4.53 -6.01
N LEU A 150 5.95 3.40 -5.35
CA LEU A 150 6.96 2.58 -4.69
C LEU A 150 7.03 1.21 -5.32
N ARG A 151 8.24 0.65 -5.37
CA ARG A 151 8.51 -0.77 -5.57
C ARG A 151 9.26 -1.31 -4.36
N TYR A 152 8.81 -2.42 -3.79
CA TYR A 152 9.44 -3.02 -2.62
C TYR A 152 9.23 -4.53 -2.56
N ASP A 153 10.07 -5.17 -1.76
CA ASP A 153 9.95 -6.57 -1.40
C ASP A 153 9.54 -6.66 0.08
N LEU A 154 8.78 -7.70 0.42
CA LEU A 154 8.19 -7.90 1.73
C LEU A 154 8.44 -9.31 2.23
N THR A 155 9.02 -9.43 3.42
CA THR A 155 9.23 -10.71 4.11
C THR A 155 8.31 -10.77 5.33
N LEU A 156 7.47 -11.81 5.41
CA LEU A 156 6.50 -12.02 6.48
C LEU A 156 6.71 -13.40 7.14
N GLY A 157 6.80 -13.44 8.46
CA GLY A 157 6.92 -14.68 9.22
C GLY A 157 5.90 -14.76 10.34
N THR A 158 5.20 -15.89 10.43
CA THR A 158 4.37 -16.25 11.60
C THR A 158 5.10 -17.28 12.45
N GLN A 159 4.61 -17.59 13.65
CA GLN A 159 5.17 -18.65 14.50
C GLN A 159 5.23 -20.00 13.78
N LEU A 160 4.24 -20.30 12.92
CA LEU A 160 4.19 -21.54 12.13
C LEU A 160 5.20 -21.56 10.97
N SER A 161 5.66 -20.39 10.52
CA SER A 161 6.56 -20.22 9.38
C SER A 161 7.84 -19.45 9.74
N ALA A 162 8.21 -19.39 11.02
CA ALA A 162 9.31 -18.55 11.47
C ALA A 162 10.66 -19.02 10.93
N ALA A 163 10.80 -20.33 10.69
CA ALA A 163 11.99 -20.93 10.09
C ALA A 163 12.04 -20.77 8.56
N ASP A 164 10.92 -20.46 7.91
CA ASP A 164 10.82 -20.25 6.46
C ASP A 164 9.80 -19.12 6.17
N PRO A 165 10.22 -17.85 6.35
CA PRO A 165 9.35 -16.70 6.13
C PRO A 165 8.87 -16.64 4.68
N ARG A 166 7.65 -16.13 4.48
CA ARG A 166 7.09 -15.91 3.14
C ARG A 166 7.63 -14.61 2.58
N ASP A 167 8.29 -14.70 1.44
CA ASP A 167 8.72 -13.55 0.66
C ASP A 167 7.71 -13.22 -0.46
N GLU A 168 7.36 -11.94 -0.55
CA GLU A 168 6.61 -11.34 -1.64
C GLU A 168 7.51 -10.31 -2.33
N TRP A 169 7.74 -10.50 -3.63
CA TRP A 169 8.69 -9.72 -4.42
C TRP A 169 7.96 -8.76 -5.37
N ASP A 170 8.64 -7.66 -5.73
CA ASP A 170 8.17 -6.70 -6.74
C ASP A 170 6.76 -6.15 -6.47
N ILE A 171 6.44 -5.88 -5.20
CA ILE A 171 5.19 -5.24 -4.83
C ILE A 171 5.23 -3.77 -5.25
N ARG A 172 4.16 -3.32 -5.90
CA ARG A 172 4.04 -1.97 -6.44
C ARG A 172 2.78 -1.28 -5.95
N VAL A 173 2.97 -0.06 -5.45
CA VAL A 173 1.89 0.77 -4.92
C VAL A 173 2.10 2.21 -5.36
N THR A 174 0.99 2.90 -5.59
CA THR A 174 0.96 4.33 -5.89
C THR A 174 0.17 5.04 -4.81
N TYR A 175 0.66 6.21 -4.44
CA TYR A 175 0.09 7.09 -3.44
C TYR A 175 -0.20 8.45 -4.04
N TYR A 176 -1.30 9.06 -3.59
CA TYR A 176 -1.58 10.48 -3.75
C TYR A 176 -1.62 11.08 -2.34
N ILE A 177 -0.91 12.20 -2.16
CA ILE A 177 -0.87 12.93 -0.89
C ILE A 177 -1.13 14.40 -1.18
N ASP A 178 -2.07 14.98 -0.46
CA ASP A 178 -2.21 16.43 -0.34
C ASP A 178 -2.24 16.83 1.13
N GLN A 179 -2.61 18.09 1.40
CA GLN A 179 -2.66 18.63 2.76
C GLN A 179 -3.75 17.99 3.65
N ASN A 180 -4.74 17.31 3.06
CA ASN A 180 -5.93 16.81 3.77
C ASN A 180 -5.99 15.29 3.81
N ILE A 181 -5.51 14.59 2.77
CA ILE A 181 -5.69 13.15 2.63
C ILE A 181 -4.50 12.41 2.04
N VAL A 182 -4.48 11.11 2.32
CA VAL A 182 -3.60 10.13 1.67
C VAL A 182 -4.46 9.05 1.02
N LEU A 183 -4.28 8.85 -0.29
CA LEU A 183 -4.89 7.76 -1.04
C LEU A 183 -3.84 6.73 -1.43
N ARG A 184 -4.19 5.44 -1.38
CA ARG A 184 -3.33 4.32 -1.76
C ARG A 184 -4.02 3.47 -2.82
N ALA A 185 -3.28 3.12 -3.87
CA ALA A 185 -3.71 2.12 -4.85
C ALA A 185 -2.59 1.11 -5.11
N ARG A 186 -2.95 -0.17 -5.18
CA ARG A 186 -2.00 -1.25 -5.48
C ARG A 186 -2.02 -1.57 -6.96
N TYR A 187 -0.85 -1.84 -7.52
CA TYR A 187 -0.73 -2.35 -8.88
C TYR A 187 -0.68 -3.88 -8.85
N ASP A 188 -1.70 -4.53 -9.41
CA ASP A 188 -1.80 -5.99 -9.48
C ASP A 188 -1.40 -6.58 -10.86
N GLY A 189 -0.85 -5.74 -11.74
CA GLY A 189 -0.38 -6.13 -13.06
C GLY A 189 1.10 -6.54 -13.11
N VAL A 190 1.60 -6.78 -14.32
CA VAL A 190 3.02 -6.97 -14.59
C VAL A 190 3.52 -5.79 -15.43
N ALA A 191 4.53 -5.07 -14.93
CA ALA A 191 5.15 -3.96 -15.64
C ALA A 191 6.67 -4.02 -15.51
N GLU A 192 7.40 -3.74 -16.57
CA GLU A 192 8.88 -3.69 -16.51
C GLU A 192 9.36 -2.46 -15.72
N ASN A 193 8.66 -1.34 -15.86
CA ASN A 193 9.05 -0.05 -15.28
C ASN A 193 8.09 0.43 -14.19
N LEU A 194 8.61 1.23 -13.26
CA LEU A 194 7.81 1.88 -12.23
C LEU A 194 7.09 3.11 -12.82
N SER A 195 5.77 3.03 -12.86
CA SER A 195 4.86 4.10 -13.31
C SER A 195 4.04 4.63 -12.14
N LEU A 196 3.38 5.77 -12.34
CA LEU A 196 2.42 6.35 -11.39
C LEU A 196 1.00 5.80 -11.62
N GLU A 197 0.92 4.55 -12.09
CA GLU A 197 -0.33 3.82 -12.33
C GLU A 197 -0.40 2.60 -11.38
N PRO A 198 -1.57 2.28 -10.82
CA PRO A 198 -2.85 2.96 -11.03
C PRO A 198 -2.90 4.32 -10.34
N ASP A 199 -3.63 5.27 -10.93
CA ASP A 199 -3.92 6.57 -10.29
C ASP A 199 -4.80 6.41 -9.04
N PRO A 200 -4.27 6.69 -7.81
CA PRO A 200 -5.03 6.53 -6.57
C PRO A 200 -6.24 7.45 -6.47
N ARG A 201 -6.26 8.56 -7.18
CA ARG A 201 -7.39 9.50 -7.22
C ARG A 201 -8.61 8.88 -7.91
N ARG A 202 -8.40 7.85 -8.74
CA ARG A 202 -9.46 7.15 -9.49
C ARG A 202 -9.75 5.76 -8.94
N GLN A 203 -8.72 5.04 -8.53
CA GLN A 203 -8.81 3.60 -8.20
C GLN A 203 -8.31 3.28 -6.79
N GLY A 204 -7.84 4.29 -6.04
CA GLY A 204 -7.32 4.12 -4.69
C GLY A 204 -8.37 4.25 -3.60
N GLY A 205 -8.01 3.75 -2.42
CA GLY A 205 -8.75 3.92 -1.17
C GLY A 205 -8.14 5.00 -0.28
N LEU A 206 -8.98 5.63 0.54
CA LEU A 206 -8.57 6.59 1.56
C LEU A 206 -7.89 5.86 2.71
N VAL A 207 -6.61 6.16 2.95
CA VAL A 207 -5.81 5.51 3.99
C VAL A 207 -5.37 6.46 5.09
N ALA A 208 -5.55 7.78 4.95
CA ALA A 208 -5.44 8.72 6.07
C ALA A 208 -6.17 10.02 5.76
N CYS A 209 -6.73 10.64 6.79
CA CYS A 209 -7.05 12.06 6.83
C CYS A 209 -6.05 12.80 7.71
N LEU A 210 -5.77 14.04 7.35
CA LEU A 210 -4.69 14.88 7.85
C LEU A 210 -5.31 16.16 8.41
N ASN A 211 -6.06 16.02 9.51
CA ASN A 211 -6.73 17.12 10.20
C ASN A 211 -6.03 17.43 11.52
#